data_AF-A0A956JQZ6-F1
#
_entry.id   AF-A0A956JQZ6-F1
#
_cell.length_a   1.000
_cell.length_b   1.000
_cell.length_c   1.000
_cell.angle_alpha   90.00
_cell.angle_beta   90.00
_cell.angle_gamma   90.00
#
_symmetry.space_group_name_H-M   'P 1'
#
loop_
_entity.id
_entity.type
_entity.pdbx_description
1 polymer ?
#
loop_
_entity_poly.entity_id
_entity_poly.type
_entity_poly.pdbx_seq_one_letter_code
_entity_poly.pdbx_strand_id
1 'polypeptide(L)'
;MPPKRLQLFALLAAFGVLTVACGPGSAQPDPPRPNINLVDSSPPPPPGVEAGVLPPDFTVDIGPPPPRNDAGVRPDLPSLMPDTVSPPPPQQDSGTPPPPPGDYDYRKHLSFVSISKRNASCPTSYGTYYCDVLLHTQQPYMSADVMTNIHETQHFMAHEHDSSTAAADKFIYLSGGQGAFFPEPPLVTSDIYSSIKWQGSVHSTYISGRPSQALGENIVDEWRAYITEEIVAIEWCAIKNQTSGFSGLVLGGIQFLYYNAAMLHAVDTKKPGWLQQNPAAPAIFAMLAEETKRYTIDRGVKVGLFTSITNQKMLDLLNRLRTDPAEAHIRQTLTKLFGSVWTQRVLGF
;
A
#
# COMPACT_ATOMS: atom_id res chain seq x y z
N MET A 1 -45.46 -1.70 -56.34
CA MET A 1 -44.86 -0.85 -55.29
C MET A 1 -43.38 -1.20 -55.18
N PRO A 2 -42.46 -0.25 -55.41
CA PRO A 2 -41.03 -0.52 -55.56
C PRO A 2 -40.26 -0.47 -54.22
N PRO A 3 -39.02 -0.99 -54.17
CA PRO A 3 -38.23 -1.08 -52.95
C PRO A 3 -37.49 0.22 -52.64
N LYS A 4 -37.39 0.58 -51.36
CA LYS A 4 -36.60 1.74 -50.88
C LYS A 4 -35.14 1.35 -50.65
N ARG A 5 -34.25 2.14 -51.26
CA ARG A 5 -32.79 2.21 -51.04
C ARG A 5 -32.45 3.23 -49.94
N LEU A 6 -31.16 3.18 -49.53
CA LEU A 6 -30.36 4.14 -48.74
C LEU A 6 -30.58 4.06 -47.21
N GLN A 7 -29.57 4.08 -46.32
CA GLN A 7 -28.20 4.61 -46.43
C GLN A 7 -27.28 4.01 -45.35
N LEU A 8 -26.00 3.94 -45.70
CA LEU A 8 -24.79 3.61 -44.92
C LEU A 8 -24.55 4.61 -43.78
N PHE A 9 -24.00 4.19 -42.61
CA PHE A 9 -22.87 4.87 -41.94
C PHE A 9 -22.27 3.98 -40.83
N ALA A 10 -20.96 3.79 -40.92
CA ALA A 10 -20.10 3.15 -39.94
C ALA A 10 -19.82 4.10 -38.76
N LEU A 11 -19.89 3.60 -37.53
CA LEU A 11 -19.47 4.33 -36.33
C LEU A 11 -18.12 3.80 -35.86
N LEU A 12 -17.05 4.50 -36.23
CA LEU A 12 -15.73 4.41 -35.61
C LEU A 12 -15.78 5.24 -34.32
N ALA A 13 -15.69 4.58 -33.16
CA ALA A 13 -15.49 5.25 -31.88
C ALA A 13 -14.02 5.69 -31.78
N ALA A 14 -13.76 6.97 -32.01
CA ALA A 14 -12.50 7.62 -31.72
C ALA A 14 -12.38 7.79 -30.20
N PHE A 15 -11.38 7.12 -29.60
CA PHE A 15 -10.88 7.48 -28.27
C PHE A 15 -10.12 8.80 -28.39
N GLY A 16 -10.79 9.91 -28.07
CA GLY A 16 -10.15 11.19 -27.84
C GLY A 16 -9.31 11.14 -26.57
N VAL A 17 -7.99 11.12 -26.73
CA VAL A 17 -7.05 11.47 -25.66
C VAL A 17 -7.25 12.95 -25.37
N LEU A 18 -7.91 13.25 -24.25
CA LEU A 18 -7.96 14.60 -23.71
C LEU A 18 -6.60 14.88 -23.05
N THR A 19 -5.69 15.53 -23.78
CA THR A 19 -4.52 16.18 -23.18
C THR A 19 -5.01 17.39 -22.41
N VAL A 20 -5.03 17.31 -21.07
CA VAL A 20 -5.13 18.49 -20.22
C VAL A 20 -3.78 19.20 -20.30
N ALA A 21 -3.67 20.15 -21.22
CA ALA A 21 -2.55 21.08 -21.23
C ALA A 21 -2.72 22.05 -20.05
N CYS A 22 -1.87 21.91 -19.04
CA CYS A 22 -1.57 23.02 -18.14
C CYS A 22 -0.86 24.11 -18.97
N GLY A 23 -1.64 25.07 -19.47
CA GLY A 23 -1.07 26.24 -20.15
C GLY A 23 -0.23 27.09 -19.18
N PRO A 24 0.86 27.71 -19.64
CA PRO A 24 1.59 28.66 -18.82
C PRO A 24 0.74 29.92 -18.66
N GLY A 25 0.23 30.15 -17.46
CA GLY A 25 -0.31 31.45 -17.07
C GLY A 25 0.82 32.49 -17.16
N SER A 26 0.63 33.51 -17.98
CA SER A 26 1.53 34.66 -18.09
C SER A 26 1.66 35.35 -16.73
N ALA A 27 2.79 35.16 -16.05
CA ALA A 27 3.15 35.93 -14.88
C ALA A 27 3.50 37.37 -15.30
N GLN A 28 2.88 38.36 -14.65
CA GLN A 28 3.41 39.72 -14.63
C GLN A 28 4.81 39.70 -13.99
N PRO A 29 5.76 40.52 -14.47
CA PRO A 29 7.05 40.65 -13.80
C PRO A 29 6.86 41.31 -12.44
N ASP A 30 7.32 40.63 -11.39
CA ASP A 30 7.43 41.19 -10.05
C ASP A 30 8.34 42.44 -10.04
N PRO A 31 8.05 43.46 -9.21
CA PRO A 31 8.95 44.60 -9.03
C PRO A 31 10.28 44.14 -8.41
N PRO A 32 11.40 44.86 -8.70
CA PRO A 32 12.72 44.47 -8.23
C PRO A 32 12.78 44.50 -6.70
N ARG A 33 13.16 43.36 -6.11
CA ARG A 33 13.44 43.26 -4.67
C ARG A 33 14.84 43.83 -4.37
N PRO A 34 15.05 44.42 -3.18
CA PRO A 34 16.34 44.98 -2.79
C PRO A 34 17.38 43.88 -2.58
N ASN A 35 18.61 44.20 -3.00
CA ASN A 35 19.77 43.33 -2.97
C ASN A 35 20.22 43.10 -1.51
N ILE A 36 19.89 41.95 -0.92
CA ILE A 36 20.40 41.53 0.39
C ILE A 36 21.60 40.61 0.11
N ASN A 37 22.80 41.15 0.32
CA ASN A 37 24.03 40.35 0.37
C ASN A 37 23.98 39.44 1.60
N LEU A 38 23.62 38.17 1.40
CA LEU A 38 23.87 37.11 2.36
C LEU A 38 25.32 36.67 2.19
N VAL A 39 26.13 36.99 3.20
CA VAL A 39 27.49 36.47 3.37
C VAL A 39 27.36 34.99 3.70
N ASP A 40 27.85 34.14 2.80
CA ASP A 40 27.98 32.70 3.02
C ASP A 40 29.04 32.45 4.11
N SER A 41 28.58 31.97 5.27
CA SER A 41 29.41 31.61 6.41
C SER A 41 29.57 30.09 6.54
N SER A 42 29.76 29.41 5.42
CA SER A 42 30.18 28.01 5.40
C SER A 42 31.71 27.92 5.57
N PRO A 43 32.24 27.13 6.52
CA PRO A 43 33.68 26.92 6.63
C PRO A 43 34.21 26.19 5.39
N PRO A 44 35.42 26.52 4.91
CA PRO A 44 36.00 25.85 3.76
C PRO A 44 36.26 24.38 4.06
N PRO A 45 36.11 23.49 3.06
CA PRO A 45 36.44 22.08 3.22
C PRO A 45 37.94 21.92 3.55
N PRO A 46 38.31 20.87 4.30
CA PRO A 46 39.70 20.60 4.63
C PRO A 46 40.53 20.39 3.35
N PRO A 47 41.78 20.88 3.31
CA PRO A 47 42.65 20.72 2.15
C PRO A 47 43.04 19.25 1.98
N GLY A 48 42.74 18.66 0.82
CA GLY A 48 43.24 17.32 0.46
C GLY A 48 42.29 16.37 -0.27
N VAL A 49 41.08 16.77 -0.66
CA VAL A 49 40.19 15.90 -1.45
C VAL A 49 40.17 16.38 -2.91
N GLU A 50 41.12 15.88 -3.70
CA GLU A 50 41.03 15.96 -5.16
C GLU A 50 39.87 15.07 -5.64
N ALA A 51 39.00 15.62 -6.48
CA ALA A 51 37.93 14.89 -7.14
C ALA A 51 38.54 13.91 -8.16
N GLY A 52 38.78 12.68 -7.73
CA GLY A 52 39.20 11.58 -8.58
C GLY A 52 38.08 11.15 -9.53
N VAL A 53 38.36 11.21 -10.83
CA VAL A 53 37.57 10.57 -11.88
C VAL A 53 37.60 9.06 -11.67
N LEU A 54 36.44 8.44 -11.44
CA LEU A 54 36.32 6.98 -11.37
C LEU A 54 36.47 6.36 -12.78
N PRO A 55 37.28 5.31 -12.95
CA PRO A 55 37.38 4.61 -14.23
C PRO A 55 36.12 3.76 -14.51
N PRO A 56 35.76 3.58 -15.79
CA PRO A 56 34.61 2.79 -16.20
C PRO A 56 35.03 1.32 -16.25
N ASP A 57 34.98 0.61 -15.13
CA ASP A 57 34.77 -0.84 -15.02
C ASP A 57 35.06 -1.26 -13.58
N PHE A 58 34.01 -1.25 -12.75
CA PHE A 58 34.05 -1.81 -11.40
C PHE A 58 33.03 -2.95 -11.34
N THR A 59 33.47 -4.15 -11.72
CA THR A 59 32.73 -5.38 -11.47
C THR A 59 32.97 -5.78 -10.02
N VAL A 60 31.91 -5.77 -9.21
CA VAL A 60 31.94 -6.31 -7.85
C VAL A 60 32.02 -7.83 -7.94
N ASP A 61 33.17 -8.40 -7.59
CA ASP A 61 33.35 -9.84 -7.43
C ASP A 61 32.61 -10.30 -6.17
N ILE A 62 31.37 -10.78 -6.38
CA ILE A 62 30.59 -11.44 -5.34
C ILE A 62 31.05 -12.90 -5.36
N GLY A 63 31.93 -13.26 -4.42
CA GLY A 63 32.42 -14.62 -4.26
C GLY A 63 31.28 -15.66 -4.18
N PRO A 64 31.58 -16.94 -4.47
CA PRO A 64 30.56 -17.98 -4.53
C PRO A 64 29.81 -18.11 -3.20
N PRO A 65 28.50 -18.44 -3.24
CA PRO A 65 27.71 -18.63 -2.03
C PRO A 65 28.30 -19.75 -1.15
N PRO A 66 28.19 -19.64 0.18
CA PRO A 66 28.68 -20.68 1.08
C PRO A 66 27.96 -22.02 0.82
N PRO A 67 28.65 -23.16 1.04
CA PRO A 67 28.08 -24.49 0.82
C PRO A 67 26.89 -24.74 1.75
N ARG A 68 25.83 -25.36 1.20
CA ARG A 68 24.69 -25.87 1.97
C ARG A 68 25.16 -27.00 2.87
N ASN A 69 24.92 -26.86 4.17
CA ASN A 69 25.00 -27.96 5.12
C ASN A 69 23.75 -28.84 5.00
N ASP A 70 23.79 -29.79 4.07
CA ASP A 70 22.86 -30.93 4.04
C ASP A 70 23.37 -32.00 5.03
N ALA A 71 23.00 -31.87 6.30
CA ALA A 71 23.22 -32.90 7.31
C ALA A 71 22.02 -32.95 8.27
N GLY A 72 21.05 -33.80 7.93
CA GLY A 72 19.84 -34.02 8.74
C GLY A 72 19.11 -35.28 8.30
N VAL A 73 19.82 -36.41 8.25
CA VAL A 73 19.24 -37.75 8.10
C VAL A 73 18.32 -38.01 9.31
N ARG A 74 17.01 -38.13 9.07
CA ARG A 74 16.06 -38.67 10.05
C ARG A 74 15.98 -40.20 9.89
N PRO A 75 15.96 -40.98 10.97
CA PRO A 75 15.78 -42.42 10.89
C PRO A 75 14.34 -42.79 10.54
N ASP A 76 14.22 -43.81 9.69
CA ASP A 76 12.97 -44.45 9.26
C ASP A 76 12.19 -45.02 10.46
N LEU A 77 10.90 -44.69 10.52
CA LEU A 77 9.92 -45.33 11.39
C LEU A 77 9.06 -46.29 10.55
N PRO A 78 8.80 -47.53 11.01
CA PRO A 78 8.07 -48.53 10.24
C PRO A 78 6.59 -48.18 10.09
N SER A 79 6.12 -48.43 8.87
CA SER A 79 4.74 -48.31 8.39
C SER A 79 3.81 -49.32 9.05
N LEU A 80 2.78 -48.81 9.74
CA LEU A 80 1.56 -49.55 10.10
C LEU A 80 0.36 -48.61 9.94
N MET A 81 -0.38 -48.75 8.84
CA MET A 81 -1.71 -48.17 8.68
C MET A 81 -2.74 -49.31 8.77
N PRO A 82 -3.72 -49.25 9.69
CA PRO A 82 -4.92 -50.07 9.62
C PRO A 82 -5.92 -49.48 8.61
N ASP A 83 -6.74 -50.36 8.03
CA ASP A 83 -7.77 -50.07 7.04
C ASP A 83 -8.66 -48.87 7.42
N THR A 84 -8.66 -47.84 6.57
CA THR A 84 -9.59 -46.71 6.66
C THR A 84 -10.98 -47.12 6.17
N VAL A 85 -11.93 -47.16 7.11
CA VAL A 85 -13.37 -47.09 6.82
C VAL A 85 -13.65 -45.68 6.30
N SER A 86 -14.19 -45.56 5.08
CA SER A 86 -14.62 -44.29 4.51
C SER A 86 -15.69 -43.63 5.39
N PRO A 87 -15.51 -42.37 5.84
CA PRO A 87 -16.57 -41.65 6.53
C PRO A 87 -17.75 -41.39 5.57
N PRO A 88 -18.99 -41.38 6.07
CA PRO A 88 -20.15 -41.00 5.26
C PRO A 88 -19.96 -39.57 4.73
N PRO A 89 -20.45 -39.28 3.51
CA PRO A 89 -20.35 -37.95 2.93
C PRO A 89 -21.02 -36.92 3.85
N PRO A 90 -20.39 -35.75 4.06
CA PRO A 90 -20.99 -34.69 4.87
C PRO A 90 -22.36 -34.33 4.28
N GLN A 91 -23.38 -34.38 5.13
CA GLN A 91 -24.71 -33.89 4.77
C GLN A 91 -24.58 -32.41 4.40
N GLN A 92 -24.85 -32.11 3.12
CA GLN A 92 -24.99 -30.73 2.67
C GLN A 92 -26.18 -30.12 3.41
N ASP A 93 -25.86 -29.26 4.37
CA ASP A 93 -26.82 -28.37 5.00
C ASP A 93 -27.48 -27.55 3.89
N SER A 94 -28.78 -27.76 3.68
CA SER A 94 -29.57 -27.08 2.64
C SER A 94 -29.97 -25.67 3.10
N GLY A 95 -29.03 -25.01 3.78
CA GLY A 95 -29.11 -23.61 4.13
C GLY A 95 -29.30 -22.80 2.85
N THR A 96 -30.36 -22.00 2.85
CA THR A 96 -30.59 -20.99 1.82
C THR A 96 -29.27 -20.23 1.60
N PRO A 97 -28.78 -20.10 0.35
CA PRO A 97 -27.52 -19.40 0.11
C PRO A 97 -27.59 -18.03 0.77
N PRO A 98 -26.56 -17.62 1.54
CA PRO A 98 -26.57 -16.32 2.19
C PRO A 98 -26.84 -15.25 1.13
N PRO A 99 -27.60 -14.18 1.47
CA PRO A 99 -27.85 -13.09 0.54
C PRO A 99 -26.51 -12.65 -0.07
N PRO A 100 -26.47 -12.32 -1.38
CA PRO A 100 -25.23 -11.89 -2.02
C PRO A 100 -24.64 -10.77 -1.15
N PRO A 101 -23.38 -10.88 -0.71
CA PRO A 101 -22.85 -9.92 0.23
C PRO A 101 -22.90 -8.56 -0.46
N GLY A 102 -23.65 -7.64 0.18
CA GLY A 102 -23.87 -6.29 -0.34
C GLY A 102 -22.57 -5.49 -0.39
N ASP A 103 -22.68 -4.18 -0.67
CA ASP A 103 -21.52 -3.30 -0.57
C ASP A 103 -21.02 -3.26 0.89
N TYR A 104 -19.86 -3.88 1.15
CA TYR A 104 -19.30 -4.00 2.50
C TYR A 104 -19.02 -2.62 3.10
N ASP A 105 -19.53 -2.40 4.30
CA ASP A 105 -19.35 -1.14 5.04
C ASP A 105 -18.44 -1.37 6.24
N TYR A 106 -17.14 -1.12 6.04
CA TYR A 106 -16.12 -1.30 7.07
C TYR A 106 -16.42 -0.53 8.37
N ARG A 107 -17.20 0.56 8.28
CA ARG A 107 -17.54 1.42 9.44
C ARG A 107 -18.39 0.68 10.47
N LYS A 108 -19.09 -0.39 10.09
CA LYS A 108 -19.86 -1.24 11.01
C LYS A 108 -18.99 -2.16 11.85
N HIS A 109 -17.73 -2.30 11.48
CA HIS A 109 -16.79 -3.27 12.05
C HIS A 109 -15.57 -2.62 12.69
N LEU A 110 -15.37 -1.31 12.50
CA LEU A 110 -14.31 -0.54 13.11
C LEU A 110 -14.85 0.35 14.23
N SER A 111 -14.09 0.41 15.32
CA SER A 111 -14.29 1.41 16.37
C SER A 111 -13.27 2.53 16.17
N PHE A 112 -13.76 3.72 15.84
CA PHE A 112 -12.91 4.89 15.68
C PHE A 112 -12.66 5.56 17.02
N VAL A 113 -11.40 5.92 17.26
CA VAL A 113 -10.97 6.71 18.41
C VAL A 113 -10.55 8.09 17.95
N SER A 114 -10.81 9.08 18.79
CA SER A 114 -10.42 10.46 18.53
C SER A 114 -9.06 10.74 19.14
N ILE A 115 -8.13 11.20 18.32
CA ILE A 115 -6.80 11.66 18.71
C ILE A 115 -6.84 13.17 18.83
N SER A 116 -6.33 13.70 19.94
CA SER A 116 -6.34 15.14 20.18
C SER A 116 -5.21 15.83 19.44
N LYS A 117 -5.47 17.02 18.91
CA LYS A 117 -4.41 17.89 18.40
C LYS A 117 -3.50 18.32 19.53
N ARG A 118 -2.21 18.38 19.23
CA ARG A 118 -1.21 19.05 20.06
C ARG A 118 -1.31 20.55 19.89
N ASN A 119 -0.83 21.27 20.90
CA ASN A 119 -0.61 22.70 20.80
C ASN A 119 0.66 22.99 20.01
N ALA A 120 0.57 22.81 18.69
CA ALA A 120 1.65 23.05 17.73
C ALA A 120 1.11 23.77 16.49
N SER A 121 2.00 24.39 15.72
CA SER A 121 1.67 25.00 14.44
C SER A 121 2.29 24.20 13.30
N CYS A 122 1.54 23.99 12.21
CA CYS A 122 2.08 23.45 10.97
C CYS A 122 1.90 24.46 9.83
N PRO A 123 2.97 24.83 9.11
CA PRO A 123 2.86 25.71 7.96
C PRO A 123 1.96 25.12 6.86
N THR A 124 0.97 25.89 6.39
CA THR A 124 0.02 25.45 5.36
C THR A 124 0.70 25.08 4.03
N SER A 125 1.95 25.52 3.82
CA SER A 125 2.78 25.16 2.68
C SER A 125 3.12 23.67 2.56
N TYR A 126 2.87 22.88 3.59
CA TYR A 126 3.03 21.43 3.59
C TYR A 126 1.75 20.67 3.24
N GLY A 127 0.60 21.35 3.12
CA GLY A 127 -0.68 20.70 2.86
C GLY A 127 -1.49 20.41 4.12
N THR A 128 -2.78 20.15 3.91
CA THR A 128 -3.73 19.94 5.01
C THR A 128 -3.47 18.61 5.67
N TYR A 129 -3.22 17.56 4.88
CA TYR A 129 -3.05 16.21 5.39
C TYR A 129 -1.75 16.03 6.16
N TYR A 130 -0.64 16.57 5.62
CA TYR A 130 0.64 16.59 6.33
C TYR A 130 0.51 17.27 7.70
N CYS A 131 -0.12 18.44 7.72
CA CYS A 131 -0.36 19.15 8.97
C CYS A 131 -1.31 18.41 9.90
N ASP A 132 -2.33 17.73 9.38
CA ASP A 132 -3.24 16.94 10.20
C ASP A 132 -2.49 15.82 10.93
N VAL A 133 -1.69 15.00 10.24
CA VAL A 133 -0.89 13.94 10.88
C VAL A 133 0.08 14.55 11.90
N LEU A 134 0.88 15.57 11.52
CA LEU A 134 1.85 16.19 12.44
C LEU A 134 1.22 16.74 13.71
N LEU A 135 0.03 17.33 13.61
CA LEU A 135 -0.67 17.90 14.75
C LEU A 135 -1.22 16.82 15.69
N HIS A 136 -1.34 15.57 15.26
CA HIS A 136 -1.84 14.47 16.07
C HIS A 136 -0.76 13.49 16.57
N THR A 137 0.49 13.54 16.07
CA THR A 137 1.60 12.68 16.57
C THR A 137 2.35 13.34 17.71
N GLN A 138 2.58 12.70 18.86
CA GLN A 138 3.33 13.28 19.99
C GLN A 138 4.78 13.57 19.65
N GLN A 139 5.44 12.69 18.90
CA GLN A 139 6.83 12.76 18.53
C GLN A 139 7.00 12.59 17.01
N PRO A 140 6.64 13.59 16.18
CA PRO A 140 6.78 13.44 14.74
C PRO A 140 8.25 13.30 14.34
N TYR A 141 8.50 12.52 13.29
CA TYR A 141 9.82 12.38 12.68
C TYR A 141 10.05 13.54 11.70
N MET A 142 11.13 14.31 11.92
CA MET A 142 11.39 15.59 11.23
C MET A 142 12.83 15.72 10.67
N SER A 143 13.56 14.61 10.53
CA SER A 143 14.99 14.61 10.16
C SER A 143 15.28 14.25 8.70
N ALA A 144 14.27 14.13 7.84
CA ALA A 144 14.42 13.84 6.42
C ALA A 144 13.64 14.84 5.54
N ASP A 145 13.49 14.54 4.25
CA ASP A 145 12.55 15.27 3.39
C ASP A 145 11.10 15.01 3.84
N VAL A 146 10.17 15.80 3.32
CA VAL A 146 8.76 15.77 3.75
C VAL A 146 8.07 14.43 3.49
N MET A 147 8.45 13.69 2.44
CA MET A 147 7.83 12.38 2.16
C MET A 147 8.28 11.37 3.20
N THR A 148 9.60 11.25 3.41
CA THR A 148 10.12 10.39 4.48
C THR A 148 9.63 10.85 5.85
N ASN A 149 9.52 12.17 6.10
CA ASN A 149 9.02 12.67 7.38
C ASN A 149 7.59 12.22 7.65
N ILE A 150 6.69 12.32 6.67
CA ILE A 150 5.31 11.91 6.90
C ILE A 150 5.16 10.40 6.99
N HIS A 151 5.95 9.66 6.21
CA HIS A 151 6.01 8.19 6.26
C HIS A 151 6.40 7.71 7.66
N GLU A 152 7.55 8.17 8.16
CA GLU A 152 8.05 7.77 9.48
C GLU A 152 7.18 8.30 10.62
N THR A 153 6.61 9.50 10.47
CA THR A 153 5.67 10.05 11.47
C THR A 153 4.42 9.18 11.62
N GLN A 154 3.96 8.53 10.55
CA GLN A 154 2.84 7.60 10.61
C GLN A 154 3.18 6.37 11.49
N HIS A 155 4.38 5.81 11.36
CA HIS A 155 4.87 4.71 12.21
C HIS A 155 4.95 5.12 13.68
N PHE A 156 5.46 6.33 13.96
CA PHE A 156 5.54 6.84 15.33
C PHE A 156 4.15 6.97 15.95
N MET A 157 3.16 7.42 15.17
CA MET A 157 1.79 7.52 15.65
C MET A 157 1.16 6.13 15.92
N ALA A 158 1.45 5.13 15.08
CA ALA A 158 1.04 3.75 15.37
C ALA A 158 1.63 3.29 16.71
N HIS A 159 2.94 3.44 16.90
CA HIS A 159 3.66 3.01 18.10
C HIS A 159 3.18 3.72 19.39
N GLU A 160 2.89 5.02 19.32
CA GLU A 160 2.35 5.80 20.44
C GLU A 160 1.04 5.22 21.00
N HIS A 161 0.24 4.56 20.15
CA HIS A 161 -1.09 4.07 20.49
C HIS A 161 -1.19 2.55 20.66
N ASP A 162 -0.31 1.75 20.06
CA ASP A 162 -0.31 0.29 20.21
C ASP A 162 -0.23 -0.16 21.68
N SER A 163 0.54 0.58 22.50
CA SER A 163 0.70 0.29 23.93
C SER A 163 -0.53 0.61 24.79
N SER A 164 -1.56 1.25 24.22
CA SER A 164 -2.73 1.75 24.96
C SER A 164 -3.85 0.72 25.12
N THR A 165 -3.78 -0.44 24.46
CA THR A 165 -4.80 -1.49 24.55
C THR A 165 -4.30 -2.72 25.30
N ALA A 166 -5.17 -3.34 26.10
CA ALA A 166 -4.84 -4.57 26.82
C ALA A 166 -4.75 -5.81 25.91
N ALA A 167 -5.17 -5.69 24.64
CA ALA A 167 -5.36 -6.80 23.71
C ALA A 167 -4.21 -6.96 22.68
N ALA A 168 -3.14 -6.17 22.77
CA ALA A 168 -2.09 -6.09 21.74
C ALA A 168 -2.66 -5.75 20.34
N ASP A 169 -3.76 -4.98 20.30
CA ASP A 169 -4.31 -4.46 19.05
C ASP A 169 -3.37 -3.41 18.45
N LYS A 170 -3.35 -3.35 17.13
CA LYS A 170 -2.60 -2.39 16.35
C LYS A 170 -3.43 -1.17 16.04
N PHE A 171 -2.79 -0.02 16.01
CA PHE A 171 -3.40 1.26 15.73
C PHE A 171 -3.07 1.77 14.34
N ILE A 172 -4.09 2.29 13.65
CA ILE A 172 -3.91 3.06 12.42
C ILE A 172 -4.55 4.43 12.58
N TYR A 173 -3.73 5.47 12.45
CA TYR A 173 -4.23 6.82 12.30
C TYR A 173 -4.75 7.05 10.88
N LEU A 174 -5.89 7.74 10.77
CA LEU A 174 -6.55 8.14 9.53
C LEU A 174 -6.35 9.62 9.24
N SER A 175 -7.41 10.40 9.32
CA SER A 175 -7.37 11.83 9.12
C SER A 175 -8.39 12.52 10.02
N GLY A 176 -8.20 13.81 10.26
CA GLY A 176 -9.08 14.61 11.09
C GLY A 176 -9.08 14.17 12.55
N GLY A 177 -7.95 13.67 13.06
CA GLY A 177 -7.86 13.20 14.43
C GLY A 177 -8.63 11.90 14.68
N GLN A 178 -8.80 11.05 13.67
CA GLN A 178 -9.44 9.74 13.83
C GLN A 178 -8.40 8.63 13.63
N GLY A 179 -8.50 7.56 14.41
CA GLY A 179 -7.79 6.32 14.16
C GLY A 179 -8.65 5.11 14.53
N ALA A 180 -8.17 3.91 14.23
CA ALA A 180 -8.87 2.66 14.50
C ALA A 180 -7.90 1.60 15.03
N PHE A 181 -8.40 0.77 15.93
CA PHE A 181 -7.68 -0.41 16.42
C PHE A 181 -8.13 -1.66 15.67
N PHE A 182 -7.20 -2.59 15.46
CA PHE A 182 -7.50 -3.91 14.92
C PHE A 182 -6.57 -4.97 15.51
N PRO A 183 -7.06 -6.21 15.66
CA PRO A 183 -6.23 -7.30 16.09
C PRO A 183 -5.29 -7.70 14.97
N GLU A 184 -4.03 -7.95 15.32
CA GLU A 184 -3.05 -8.40 14.36
C GLU A 184 -3.34 -9.84 13.90
N PRO A 185 -3.27 -10.14 12.58
CA PRO A 185 -3.34 -11.52 12.12
C PRO A 185 -2.24 -12.39 12.73
N PRO A 186 -2.55 -13.58 13.27
CA PRO A 186 -1.59 -14.45 13.95
C PRO A 186 -0.79 -15.27 12.92
N LEU A 187 -0.13 -14.57 12.00
CA LEU A 187 0.73 -15.08 10.96
C LEU A 187 2.11 -14.45 11.07
N VAL A 188 3.13 -15.21 10.68
CA VAL A 188 4.46 -14.66 10.44
C VAL A 188 4.66 -14.34 8.96
N THR A 189 5.65 -13.52 8.61
CA THR A 189 5.87 -13.10 7.22
C THR A 189 6.05 -14.28 6.26
N SER A 190 6.69 -15.36 6.72
CA SER A 190 6.86 -16.59 5.93
C SER A 190 5.53 -17.28 5.59
N ASP A 191 4.47 -17.05 6.38
CA ASP A 191 3.14 -17.58 6.08
C ASP A 191 2.50 -16.92 4.86
N ILE A 192 2.81 -15.64 4.66
CA ILE A 192 2.27 -14.78 3.61
C ILE A 192 3.03 -15.01 2.29
N TYR A 193 4.34 -15.27 2.37
CA TYR A 193 5.20 -15.49 1.22
C TYR A 193 4.65 -16.52 0.22
N SER A 194 4.13 -17.66 0.71
CA SER A 194 3.58 -18.72 -0.17
C SER A 194 2.37 -18.26 -1.00
N SER A 195 1.66 -17.23 -0.54
CA SER A 195 0.48 -16.65 -1.16
C SER A 195 0.81 -15.50 -2.10
N ILE A 196 2.05 -14.99 -2.11
CA ILE A 196 2.51 -13.93 -3.00
C ILE A 196 3.11 -14.56 -4.27
N LYS A 197 2.50 -14.30 -5.42
CA LYS A 197 3.02 -14.75 -6.73
C LYS A 197 3.81 -13.68 -7.45
N TRP A 198 3.42 -12.42 -7.27
CA TRP A 198 4.04 -11.29 -7.96
C TRP A 198 4.76 -10.38 -6.99
N GLN A 199 5.97 -9.98 -7.34
CA GLN A 199 6.85 -9.19 -6.48
C GLN A 199 6.98 -7.77 -7.04
N GLY A 200 6.79 -6.77 -6.19
CA GLY A 200 7.10 -5.38 -6.49
C GLY A 200 8.47 -4.98 -5.93
N SER A 201 8.83 -3.71 -6.07
CA SER A 201 10.15 -3.19 -5.67
C SER A 201 10.42 -3.38 -4.17
N VAL A 202 9.40 -3.24 -3.32
CA VAL A 202 9.58 -3.34 -1.87
C VAL A 202 9.47 -4.77 -1.30
N HIS A 203 9.29 -5.79 -2.15
CA HIS A 203 9.10 -7.18 -1.71
C HIS A 203 10.25 -7.68 -0.84
N SER A 204 11.50 -7.43 -1.26
CA SER A 204 12.67 -7.86 -0.50
C SER A 204 12.77 -7.18 0.86
N THR A 205 12.35 -5.92 0.97
CA THR A 205 12.50 -5.14 2.20
C THR A 205 11.47 -5.52 3.25
N TYR A 206 10.24 -5.82 2.85
CA TYR A 206 9.13 -6.02 3.79
C TYR A 206 8.59 -7.45 3.85
N ILE A 207 8.84 -8.26 2.82
CA ILE A 207 8.34 -9.64 2.77
C ILE A 207 9.48 -10.64 2.91
N SER A 208 10.38 -10.74 1.92
CA SER A 208 11.34 -11.86 1.90
C SER A 208 12.65 -11.62 2.67
N GLY A 209 13.01 -10.36 2.95
CA GLY A 209 14.24 -9.99 3.67
C GLY A 209 14.04 -9.75 5.16
N ARG A 210 12.81 -9.85 5.66
CA ARG A 210 12.53 -9.80 7.10
C ARG A 210 12.77 -11.17 7.73
N PRO A 211 13.15 -11.23 9.03
CA PRO A 211 13.23 -12.50 9.75
C PRO A 211 11.91 -13.27 9.60
N SER A 212 11.99 -14.58 9.38
CA SER A 212 10.81 -15.41 9.09
C SER A 212 9.76 -15.44 10.20
N GLN A 213 10.11 -14.96 11.40
CA GLN A 213 9.28 -14.85 12.61
C GLN A 213 8.68 -13.45 12.81
N ALA A 214 9.05 -12.45 12.00
CA ALA A 214 8.39 -11.15 12.06
C ALA A 214 6.90 -11.32 11.77
N LEU A 215 6.06 -10.67 12.57
CA LEU A 215 4.62 -10.77 12.40
C LEU A 215 4.16 -9.96 11.17
N GLY A 216 2.94 -10.23 10.71
CA GLY A 216 2.33 -9.55 9.56
C GLY A 216 2.09 -8.04 9.75
N GLU A 217 2.17 -7.52 10.97
CA GLU A 217 2.00 -6.12 11.38
C GLU A 217 2.71 -5.13 10.45
N ASN A 218 3.97 -5.41 10.14
CA ASN A 218 4.78 -4.52 9.30
C ASN A 218 4.12 -4.28 7.94
N ILE A 219 3.23 -5.15 7.46
CA ILE A 219 2.63 -5.02 6.13
C ILE A 219 1.43 -4.05 6.15
N VAL A 220 0.67 -4.00 7.24
CA VAL A 220 -0.48 -3.08 7.33
C VAL A 220 -0.01 -1.67 7.70
N ASP A 221 0.93 -1.57 8.64
CA ASP A 221 1.49 -0.29 9.09
C ASP A 221 2.20 0.44 7.93
N GLU A 222 3.06 -0.27 7.19
CA GLU A 222 3.70 0.25 5.98
C GLU A 222 2.70 0.62 4.89
N TRP A 223 1.63 -0.17 4.70
CA TRP A 223 0.59 0.18 3.73
C TRP A 223 0.02 1.56 4.03
N ARG A 224 -0.26 1.81 5.31
CA ARG A 224 -0.80 3.09 5.74
C ARG A 224 0.22 4.22 5.59
N ALA A 225 1.48 4.01 5.96
CA ALA A 225 2.54 4.99 5.78
C ALA A 225 2.66 5.42 4.31
N TYR A 226 2.62 4.47 3.37
CA TYR A 226 2.63 4.77 1.94
C TYR A 226 1.37 5.51 1.45
N ILE A 227 0.17 5.14 1.89
CA ILE A 227 -1.04 5.90 1.54
C ILE A 227 -0.92 7.35 2.02
N THR A 228 -0.43 7.54 3.25
CA THR A 228 -0.23 8.86 3.85
C THR A 228 0.78 9.69 3.04
N GLU A 229 1.91 9.11 2.68
CA GLU A 229 2.92 9.71 1.80
C GLU A 229 2.33 10.13 0.45
N GLU A 230 1.55 9.26 -0.19
CA GLU A 230 0.92 9.53 -1.48
C GLU A 230 -0.14 10.64 -1.41
N ILE A 231 -0.92 10.71 -0.32
CA ILE A 231 -1.86 11.82 -0.09
C ILE A 231 -1.11 13.15 0.00
N VAL A 232 -0.02 13.19 0.78
CA VAL A 232 0.82 14.39 0.90
C VAL A 232 1.44 14.74 -0.44
N ALA A 233 1.95 13.77 -1.20
CA ALA A 233 2.49 14.01 -2.54
C ALA A 233 1.46 14.67 -3.46
N ILE A 234 0.22 14.20 -3.46
CA ILE A 234 -0.85 14.78 -4.28
C ILE A 234 -1.17 16.23 -3.85
N GLU A 235 -1.26 16.52 -2.55
CA GLU A 235 -1.48 17.88 -2.07
C GLU A 235 -0.30 18.78 -2.41
N TRP A 236 0.92 18.27 -2.29
CA TRP A 236 2.12 19.04 -2.52
C TRP A 236 2.35 19.33 -4.00
N CYS A 237 1.97 18.41 -4.90
CA CYS A 237 1.88 18.68 -6.33
C CYS A 237 1.01 19.91 -6.61
N ALA A 238 -0.15 20.00 -5.97
CA ALA A 238 -1.07 21.12 -6.15
C ALA A 238 -0.51 22.43 -5.58
N ILE A 239 0.17 22.37 -4.42
CA ILE A 239 0.73 23.55 -3.74
C ILE A 239 1.96 24.10 -4.45
N LYS A 240 2.86 23.21 -4.92
CA LYS A 240 4.16 23.59 -5.49
C LYS A 240 4.16 23.64 -7.02
N ASN A 241 3.09 23.17 -7.66
CA ASN A 241 3.03 22.99 -9.11
C ASN A 241 4.20 22.12 -9.62
N GLN A 242 4.50 21.04 -8.89
CA GLN A 242 5.59 20.10 -9.19
C GLN A 242 5.04 18.67 -9.22
N THR A 243 5.31 17.91 -10.28
CA THR A 243 4.81 16.53 -10.44
C THR A 243 5.93 15.49 -10.42
N SER A 244 7.17 15.92 -10.18
CA SER A 244 8.38 15.10 -10.18
C SER A 244 9.39 15.62 -9.15
N GLY A 245 10.43 14.83 -8.86
CA GLY A 245 11.48 15.22 -7.92
C GLY A 245 11.15 14.98 -6.45
N PHE A 246 10.11 14.21 -6.16
CA PHE A 246 9.85 13.70 -4.82
C PHE A 246 10.88 12.60 -4.50
N SER A 247 12.01 12.98 -3.91
CA SER A 247 12.93 12.02 -3.32
C SER A 247 12.14 11.12 -2.36
N GLY A 248 12.38 9.82 -2.42
CA GLY A 248 11.72 8.86 -1.52
C GLY A 248 10.30 8.45 -1.92
N LEU A 249 9.63 9.12 -2.89
CA LEU A 249 8.27 8.73 -3.26
C LEU A 249 8.23 7.35 -3.90
N VAL A 250 7.71 6.37 -3.16
CA VAL A 250 7.40 5.04 -3.67
C VAL A 250 5.89 4.88 -3.63
N LEU A 251 5.28 4.55 -4.77
CA LEU A 251 3.83 4.32 -4.85
C LEU A 251 3.45 2.94 -4.28
N GLY A 252 3.80 2.75 -3.01
CA GLY A 252 3.67 1.51 -2.25
C GLY A 252 2.22 1.16 -1.95
N GLY A 253 1.27 2.10 -2.02
CA GLY A 253 -0.14 1.86 -1.68
C GLY A 253 -0.74 0.69 -2.46
N ILE A 254 -0.44 0.59 -3.76
CA ILE A 254 -0.93 -0.54 -4.59
C ILE A 254 -0.18 -1.84 -4.28
N GLN A 255 1.12 -1.77 -4.04
CA GLN A 255 1.92 -2.95 -3.73
C GLN A 255 1.48 -3.59 -2.40
N PHE A 256 1.28 -2.76 -1.38
CA PHE A 256 0.79 -3.22 -0.09
C PHE A 256 -0.68 -3.62 -0.12
N LEU A 257 -1.52 -3.04 -0.99
CA LEU A 257 -2.86 -3.58 -1.24
C LEU A 257 -2.77 -5.05 -1.69
N TYR A 258 -1.90 -5.37 -2.64
CA TYR A 258 -1.72 -6.75 -3.10
C TYR A 258 -1.16 -7.66 -1.99
N TYR A 259 -0.18 -7.21 -1.21
CA TYR A 259 0.38 -8.01 -0.11
C TYR A 259 -0.61 -8.25 1.02
N ASN A 260 -1.40 -7.25 1.39
CA ASN A 260 -2.45 -7.43 2.39
C ASN A 260 -3.59 -8.32 1.87
N ALA A 261 -3.87 -8.31 0.55
CA ALA A 261 -4.81 -9.25 -0.05
C ALA A 261 -4.31 -10.71 0.05
N ALA A 262 -3.02 -10.93 -0.23
CA ALA A 262 -2.37 -12.23 -0.05
C ALA A 262 -2.34 -12.64 1.44
N MET A 263 -2.13 -11.69 2.34
CA MET A 263 -2.18 -11.93 3.79
C MET A 263 -3.58 -12.38 4.21
N LEU A 264 -4.66 -11.70 3.81
CA LEU A 264 -6.02 -12.14 4.15
C LEU A 264 -6.32 -13.55 3.65
N HIS A 265 -5.86 -13.90 2.45
CA HIS A 265 -5.97 -15.27 1.94
C HIS A 265 -5.16 -16.27 2.78
N ALA A 266 -3.93 -15.92 3.16
CA ALA A 266 -3.12 -16.76 4.04
C ALA A 266 -3.80 -16.97 5.40
N VAL A 267 -4.45 -15.94 5.96
CA VAL A 267 -5.20 -16.04 7.23
C VAL A 267 -6.41 -16.96 7.07
N ASP A 268 -7.25 -16.75 6.05
CA ASP A 268 -8.45 -17.58 5.82
C ASP A 268 -8.09 -19.06 5.62
N THR A 269 -6.91 -19.33 5.04
CA THR A 269 -6.42 -20.70 4.79
C THR A 269 -5.76 -21.33 6.01
N LYS A 270 -4.84 -20.62 6.68
CA LYS A 270 -4.02 -21.18 7.77
C LYS A 270 -4.65 -21.04 9.15
N LYS A 271 -5.59 -20.11 9.32
CA LYS A 271 -6.31 -19.82 10.56
C LYS A 271 -7.82 -19.72 10.29
N PRO A 272 -8.48 -20.81 9.85
CA PRO A 272 -9.90 -20.79 9.49
C PRO A 272 -10.77 -20.25 10.64
N GLY A 273 -11.70 -19.35 10.33
CA GLY A 273 -12.59 -18.75 11.34
C GLY A 273 -12.05 -17.49 12.00
N TRP A 274 -10.74 -17.21 11.91
CA TRP A 274 -10.14 -16.08 12.62
C TRP A 274 -10.66 -14.73 12.13
N LEU A 275 -10.82 -14.55 10.80
CA LEU A 275 -11.33 -13.29 10.23
C LEU A 275 -12.79 -13.02 10.61
N GLN A 276 -13.58 -14.06 10.85
CA GLN A 276 -14.97 -13.94 11.31
C GLN A 276 -15.04 -13.55 12.80
N GLN A 277 -14.11 -14.06 13.61
CA GLN A 277 -14.00 -13.71 15.03
C GLN A 277 -13.42 -12.31 15.24
N ASN A 278 -12.67 -11.80 14.26
CA ASN A 278 -11.93 -10.54 14.32
C ASN A 278 -12.34 -9.60 13.18
N PRO A 279 -13.60 -9.13 13.13
CA PRO A 279 -14.13 -8.40 11.98
C PRO A 279 -13.43 -7.05 11.71
N ALA A 280 -12.73 -6.49 12.72
CA ALA A 280 -11.94 -5.28 12.55
C ALA A 280 -10.75 -5.48 11.57
N ALA A 281 -10.15 -6.66 11.51
CA ALA A 281 -9.01 -6.94 10.62
C ALA A 281 -9.37 -6.84 9.12
N PRO A 282 -10.41 -7.55 8.60
CA PRO A 282 -10.84 -7.34 7.21
C PRO A 282 -11.43 -5.94 7.00
N ALA A 283 -11.99 -5.30 8.02
CA ALA A 283 -12.49 -3.93 7.90
C ALA A 283 -11.39 -2.89 7.70
N ILE A 284 -10.23 -3.02 8.37
CA ILE A 284 -9.04 -2.21 8.10
C ILE A 284 -8.58 -2.39 6.66
N PHE A 285 -8.52 -3.62 6.16
CA PHE A 285 -8.19 -3.86 4.76
C PHE A 285 -9.14 -3.13 3.81
N ALA A 286 -10.45 -3.27 4.02
CA ALA A 286 -11.44 -2.64 3.16
C ALA A 286 -11.31 -1.10 3.17
N MET A 287 -11.09 -0.51 4.34
CA MET A 287 -10.86 0.93 4.49
C MET A 287 -9.60 1.39 3.73
N LEU A 288 -8.45 0.74 3.94
CA LEU A 288 -7.19 1.12 3.28
C LEU A 288 -7.22 0.84 1.77
N ALA A 289 -7.93 -0.18 1.32
CA ALA A 289 -8.15 -0.44 -0.11
C ALA A 289 -9.00 0.67 -0.76
N GLU A 290 -10.02 1.17 -0.08
CA GLU A 290 -10.80 2.32 -0.54
C GLU A 290 -9.96 3.61 -0.59
N GLU A 291 -9.10 3.85 0.40
CA GLU A 291 -8.17 4.98 0.38
C GLU A 291 -7.11 4.86 -0.73
N THR A 292 -6.53 3.67 -0.90
CA THR A 292 -5.59 3.39 -2.01
C THR A 292 -6.27 3.65 -3.35
N LYS A 293 -7.51 3.19 -3.53
CA LYS A 293 -8.27 3.52 -4.74
C LYS A 293 -8.45 5.02 -4.90
N ARG A 294 -8.92 5.71 -3.86
CA ARG A 294 -9.28 7.12 -3.92
C ARG A 294 -8.07 8.02 -4.17
N TYR A 295 -6.97 7.80 -3.45
CA TYR A 295 -5.82 8.69 -3.44
C TYR A 295 -4.76 8.22 -4.42
N THR A 296 -4.29 7.00 -4.28
CA THR A 296 -3.24 6.42 -5.13
C THR A 296 -3.74 6.29 -6.57
N ILE A 297 -4.80 5.52 -6.79
CA ILE A 297 -5.23 5.15 -8.15
C ILE A 297 -5.97 6.31 -8.83
N ASP A 298 -7.06 6.79 -8.24
CA ASP A 298 -7.96 7.74 -8.92
C ASP A 298 -7.37 9.17 -8.98
N ARG A 299 -6.63 9.61 -7.94
CA ARG A 299 -6.05 10.96 -7.89
C ARG A 299 -4.60 10.98 -8.35
N GLY A 300 -3.77 10.06 -7.89
CA GLY A 300 -2.35 10.01 -8.23
C GLY A 300 -2.11 9.84 -9.73
N VAL A 301 -2.94 9.04 -10.43
CA VAL A 301 -2.89 8.95 -11.90
C VAL A 301 -3.20 10.29 -12.56
N LYS A 302 -4.21 11.02 -12.06
CA LYS A 302 -4.62 12.32 -12.64
C LYS A 302 -3.56 13.41 -12.50
N VAL A 303 -2.81 13.41 -11.39
CA VAL A 303 -1.73 14.39 -11.16
C VAL A 303 -0.39 13.95 -11.74
N GLY A 304 -0.35 12.85 -12.50
CA GLY A 304 0.84 12.39 -13.21
C GLY A 304 1.89 11.71 -12.34
N LEU A 305 1.55 11.30 -11.10
CA LEU A 305 2.49 10.60 -10.21
C LEU A 305 2.94 9.25 -10.78
N PHE A 306 2.17 8.62 -11.67
CA PHE A 306 2.47 7.30 -12.25
C PHE A 306 3.25 7.32 -13.57
N THR A 307 3.82 8.46 -13.95
CA THR A 307 4.48 8.60 -15.26
C THR A 307 5.82 7.87 -15.39
N SER A 308 6.39 7.36 -14.29
CA SER A 308 7.63 6.57 -14.32
C SER A 308 7.38 5.08 -14.56
N ILE A 309 8.35 4.39 -15.19
CA ILE A 309 8.30 2.92 -15.42
C ILE A 309 8.11 2.14 -14.11
N THR A 310 8.73 2.61 -13.01
CA THR A 310 8.59 2.01 -11.68
C THR A 310 7.14 2.02 -11.21
N ASN A 311 6.40 3.09 -11.50
CA ASN A 311 5.02 3.25 -11.08
C ASN A 311 4.04 2.47 -11.97
N GLN A 312 4.39 2.22 -13.24
CA GLN A 312 3.61 1.34 -14.11
C GLN A 312 3.59 -0.10 -13.60
N LYS A 313 4.69 -0.60 -13.04
CA LYS A 313 4.74 -1.95 -12.43
C LYS A 313 3.75 -2.12 -11.27
N MET A 314 3.42 -1.04 -10.57
CA MET A 314 2.43 -1.08 -9.49
C MET A 314 1.01 -1.27 -10.06
N LEU A 315 0.68 -0.58 -11.15
CA LEU A 315 -0.56 -0.81 -11.88
C LEU A 315 -0.64 -2.23 -12.45
N ASP A 316 0.49 -2.80 -12.88
CA ASP A 316 0.56 -4.19 -13.34
C ASP A 316 0.24 -5.18 -12.20
N LEU A 317 0.71 -4.95 -10.97
CA LEU A 317 0.34 -5.79 -9.81
C LEU A 317 -1.17 -5.78 -9.56
N LEU A 318 -1.79 -4.60 -9.59
CA LEU A 318 -3.23 -4.48 -9.46
C LEU A 318 -3.98 -5.18 -10.61
N ASN A 319 -3.47 -5.04 -11.84
CA ASN A 319 -4.06 -5.70 -13.00
C ASN A 319 -3.95 -7.24 -12.89
N ARG A 320 -2.86 -7.76 -12.34
CA ARG A 320 -2.68 -9.19 -12.07
C ARG A 320 -3.67 -9.68 -11.02
N LEU A 321 -3.83 -8.95 -9.91
CA LEU A 321 -4.85 -9.28 -8.91
C LEU A 321 -6.24 -9.36 -9.54
N ARG A 322 -6.57 -8.46 -10.47
CA ARG A 322 -7.86 -8.42 -11.18
C ARG A 322 -8.07 -9.58 -12.15
N THR A 323 -7.05 -9.93 -12.92
CA THR A 323 -7.25 -10.71 -14.16
C THR A 323 -6.48 -12.02 -14.22
N ASP A 324 -5.38 -12.15 -13.48
CA ASP A 324 -4.52 -13.33 -13.57
C ASP A 324 -5.21 -14.56 -12.97
N PRO A 325 -5.31 -15.69 -13.68
CA PRO A 325 -5.86 -16.93 -13.14
C PRO A 325 -5.13 -17.43 -11.89
N ALA A 326 -3.82 -17.16 -11.77
CA ALA A 326 -3.05 -17.53 -10.59
C ALA A 326 -3.57 -16.86 -9.32
N GLU A 327 -4.23 -15.70 -9.43
CA GLU A 327 -4.77 -14.90 -8.32
C GLU A 327 -6.24 -15.19 -8.01
N ALA A 328 -6.86 -16.18 -8.68
CA ALA A 328 -8.28 -16.50 -8.50
C ALA A 328 -8.64 -16.83 -7.03
N HIS A 329 -7.71 -17.47 -6.30
CA HIS A 329 -7.89 -17.83 -4.90
C HIS A 329 -7.92 -16.61 -3.97
N ILE A 330 -7.10 -15.58 -4.24
CA ILE A 330 -7.15 -14.31 -3.52
C ILE A 330 -8.47 -13.61 -3.82
N ARG A 331 -8.85 -13.50 -5.10
CA ARG A 331 -10.14 -12.89 -5.49
C ARG A 331 -11.32 -13.56 -4.82
N GLN A 332 -11.36 -14.89 -4.79
CA GLN A 332 -12.42 -15.65 -4.11
C GLN A 332 -12.48 -15.34 -2.62
N THR A 333 -11.32 -15.25 -1.95
CA THR A 333 -11.26 -14.87 -0.53
C THR A 333 -11.82 -13.46 -0.32
N LEU A 334 -11.42 -12.50 -1.14
CA LEU A 334 -11.88 -11.11 -1.02
C LEU A 334 -13.38 -10.98 -1.33
N THR A 335 -13.89 -11.65 -2.36
CA THR A 335 -15.33 -11.66 -2.67
C THR A 335 -16.14 -12.34 -1.56
N LYS A 336 -15.62 -13.40 -0.92
CA LYS A 336 -16.24 -14.03 0.26
C LYS A 336 -16.33 -13.05 1.43
N LEU A 337 -15.27 -12.26 1.69
CA LEU A 337 -15.23 -11.34 2.83
C LEU A 337 -16.06 -10.07 2.59
N PHE A 338 -15.99 -9.50 1.39
CA PHE A 338 -16.48 -8.15 1.12
C PHE A 338 -17.67 -8.09 0.15
N GLY A 339 -18.01 -9.20 -0.51
CA GLY A 339 -19.06 -9.21 -1.53
C GLY A 339 -18.61 -8.70 -2.88
N SER A 340 -19.32 -9.16 -3.91
CA SER A 340 -19.01 -8.83 -5.31
C SER A 340 -19.22 -7.36 -5.62
N VAL A 341 -20.19 -6.69 -4.98
CA VAL A 341 -20.45 -5.27 -5.17
C VAL A 341 -19.25 -4.44 -4.72
N TRP A 342 -18.71 -4.74 -3.53
CA TRP A 342 -17.55 -4.04 -3.00
C TRP A 342 -16.28 -4.36 -3.81
N THR A 343 -16.01 -5.64 -4.12
CA THR A 343 -14.79 -6.00 -4.88
C THR A 343 -14.81 -5.39 -6.28
N GLN A 344 -15.97 -5.33 -6.94
CA GLN A 344 -16.10 -4.69 -8.24
C GLN A 344 -15.88 -3.16 -8.16
N ARG A 345 -16.41 -2.51 -7.12
CA ARG A 345 -16.27 -1.05 -6.92
C ARG A 345 -14.85 -0.65 -6.56
N VAL A 346 -14.21 -1.39 -5.65
CA VAL A 346 -12.92 -1.01 -5.05
C VAL A 346 -11.75 -1.61 -5.80
N LEU A 347 -11.82 -2.92 -6.10
CA LEU A 347 -10.72 -3.67 -6.68
C LEU A 347 -10.89 -3.93 -8.17
N GLY A 348 -12.11 -3.85 -8.72
CA GLY A 348 -12.40 -3.98 -10.15
C GLY A 348 -12.59 -5.41 -10.64
N PHE A 349 -12.97 -6.36 -9.77
CA PHE A 349 -13.28 -7.74 -10.14
C PHE A 349 -14.41 -8.36 -9.33
#